data_AF-R5EZE9-F1
#
_entry.id   AF-R5EZE9-F1
#
_cell.length_a   1.000
_cell.length_b   1.000
_cell.length_c   1.000
_cell.angle_alpha   90.00
_cell.angle_beta   90.00
_cell.angle_gamma   90.00
#
_symmetry.space_group_name_H-M   'P 1'
#
loop_
_entity.id
_entity.type
_entity.pdbx_description
1 polymer ?
#
loop_
_entity_poly.entity_id
_entity_poly.type
_entity_poly.pdbx_seq_one_letter_code
_entity_poly.pdbx_strand_id
1 'polypeptide(L)'
;MSITIEYLWKDRKRHLGMPLSFTRYQLSEDRLFLSQGFLNIRDDDILLYRVRDIDTRRNLWQRLFGVGTVTVLSSDRTTPTLVLKNVKDPLFVKELIHKQVEEMKLKRRVRYGEIATTGDNDDDDDLDDR
;
A
#
# COMPACT_ATOMS: atom_id res chain seq x y z
N MET A 1 17.16 19.55 6.41
CA MET A 1 17.27 18.37 5.53
C MET A 1 15.89 18.09 4.97
N SER A 2 15.72 18.11 3.64
CA SER A 2 14.47 17.73 3.00
C SER A 2 14.42 16.20 2.87
N ILE A 3 13.44 15.56 3.51
CA ILE A 3 13.18 14.14 3.34
C ILE A 3 12.63 13.97 1.92
N THR A 4 13.39 13.30 1.05
CA THR A 4 12.95 13.00 -0.33
C THR A 4 12.32 11.61 -0.32
N ILE A 5 11.03 11.54 -0.60
CA ILE A 5 10.31 10.27 -0.72
C ILE A 5 10.49 9.75 -2.15
N GLU A 6 11.04 8.55 -2.29
CA GLU A 6 11.11 7.86 -3.57
C GLU A 6 9.76 7.23 -3.91
N TYR A 7 9.30 7.46 -5.15
CA TYR A 7 7.99 6.99 -5.60
C TYR A 7 8.17 6.01 -6.74
N LEU A 8 7.74 4.77 -6.52
CA LEU A 8 7.73 3.68 -7.51
C LEU A 8 6.67 3.91 -8.58
N TRP A 9 5.56 4.55 -8.22
CA TRP A 9 4.48 4.84 -9.15
C TRP A 9 3.72 6.11 -8.77
N LYS A 10 3.23 6.82 -9.79
CA LYS A 10 2.41 8.03 -9.66
C LYS A 10 1.32 8.02 -10.72
N ASP A 11 0.10 8.34 -10.32
CA ASP A 11 -1.01 8.61 -11.24
C ASP A 11 -1.92 9.70 -10.67
N ARG A 12 -2.88 10.13 -11.49
CA ARG A 12 -3.92 11.07 -11.09
C ARG A 12 -5.27 10.52 -11.48
N LYS A 13 -6.31 10.88 -10.72
CA LYS A 13 -7.67 10.50 -11.10
C LYS A 13 -8.02 11.12 -12.45
N ARG A 14 -8.46 10.28 -13.37
CA ARG A 14 -8.87 10.70 -14.71
C ARG A 14 -10.39 10.90 -14.78
N HIS A 15 -10.82 11.89 -15.53
CA HIS A 15 -12.21 12.11 -15.90
C HIS A 15 -12.28 12.02 -17.43
N LEU A 16 -13.11 11.10 -17.96
CA LEU A 16 -13.23 10.87 -19.40
C LEU A 16 -11.87 10.62 -20.10
N GLY A 17 -10.94 9.92 -19.42
CA GLY A 17 -9.58 9.65 -19.91
C GLY A 17 -8.54 10.76 -19.64
N MET A 18 -8.96 11.97 -19.29
CA MET A 18 -8.05 13.11 -19.06
C MET A 18 -7.72 13.31 -17.56
N PRO A 19 -6.45 13.62 -17.20
CA PRO A 19 -6.00 13.80 -15.82
C PRO A 19 -6.31 15.22 -15.29
N LEU A 20 -7.59 15.63 -15.35
CA LEU A 20 -8.04 16.98 -14.97
C LEU A 20 -8.29 17.16 -13.47
N SER A 21 -8.11 16.11 -12.67
CA SER A 21 -8.33 16.21 -11.24
C SER A 21 -7.06 16.63 -10.48
N PHE A 22 -7.28 17.28 -9.35
CA PHE A 22 -6.25 17.55 -8.36
C PHE A 22 -5.95 16.34 -7.47
N THR A 23 -6.65 15.22 -7.66
CA THR A 23 -6.43 14.00 -6.89
C THR A 23 -5.23 13.24 -7.44
N ARG A 24 -4.21 13.07 -6.60
CA ARG A 24 -2.94 12.41 -6.92
C ARG A 24 -2.83 11.12 -6.11
N TYR A 25 -2.38 10.06 -6.79
CA TYR A 25 -2.09 8.75 -6.22
C TYR A 25 -0.60 8.50 -6.37
N GLN A 26 0.06 8.11 -5.30
CA GLN A 26 1.50 7.86 -5.33
C GLN A 26 1.81 6.64 -4.48
N LEU A 27 2.62 5.72 -5.01
CA LEU A 27 3.10 4.54 -4.31
C LEU A 27 4.60 4.70 -4.05
N SER A 28 4.97 4.62 -2.78
CA SER A 28 6.35 4.50 -2.28
C SER A 28 6.65 3.02 -1.99
N GLU A 29 7.88 2.72 -1.56
CA GLU A 29 8.28 1.39 -1.13
C GLU A 29 7.47 0.89 0.07
N ASP A 30 7.08 1.78 0.97
CA ASP A 30 6.52 1.46 2.29
C ASP A 30 5.07 1.92 2.48
N ARG A 31 4.64 2.90 1.68
CA ARG A 31 3.39 3.64 1.85
C ARG A 31 2.69 3.93 0.52
N LEU A 32 1.36 3.96 0.58
CA LEU A 32 0.50 4.43 -0.50
C LEU A 32 -0.14 5.76 -0.09
N PHE A 33 0.02 6.78 -0.93
CA PHE A 33 -0.41 8.15 -0.68
C PHE A 33 -1.58 8.56 -1.58
N LEU A 34 -2.52 9.28 -0.98
CA LEU A 34 -3.66 9.92 -1.62
C LEU A 34 -3.67 11.40 -1.23
N SER A 35 -3.40 12.27 -2.20
CA SER A 35 -3.57 13.70 -2.04
C SER A 35 -4.82 14.15 -2.80
N GLN A 36 -5.76 14.80 -2.11
CA GLN A 36 -7.02 15.24 -2.71
C GLN A 36 -7.42 16.63 -2.21
N GLY A 37 -7.93 17.47 -3.12
CA GLY A 37 -8.37 18.82 -2.77
C GLY A 37 -8.01 19.85 -3.83
N PHE A 38 -8.62 21.03 -3.75
CA PHE A 38 -8.33 22.15 -4.64
C PHE A 38 -7.89 23.39 -3.86
N LEU A 39 -8.74 23.87 -2.94
CA LEU A 39 -8.41 24.96 -2.02
C LEU A 39 -7.85 24.44 -0.69
N ASN A 40 -8.49 23.39 -0.15
CA ASN A 40 -8.01 22.65 1.01
C ASN A 40 -7.47 21.31 0.51
N ILE A 41 -6.20 21.04 0.77
CA ILE A 41 -5.56 19.77 0.42
C ILE A 41 -5.65 18.85 1.64
N ARG A 42 -6.09 17.62 1.39
CA ARG A 42 -6.12 16.53 2.35
C ARG A 42 -5.20 15.43 1.84
N ASP A 43 -4.21 15.09 2.64
CA ASP A 43 -3.28 14.00 2.38
C ASP A 43 -3.62 12.84 3.32
N ASP A 44 -4.01 11.71 2.74
CA ASP A 44 -4.23 10.46 3.44
C ASP A 44 -3.15 9.46 2.99
N ASP A 45 -2.63 8.65 3.89
CA ASP A 45 -1.64 7.63 3.57
C ASP A 45 -1.93 6.30 4.28
N ILE A 46 -1.53 5.20 3.65
CA ILE A 46 -1.63 3.85 4.22
C ILE A 46 -0.28 3.16 4.13
N LEU A 47 0.18 2.62 5.25
CA LEU A 47 1.34 1.75 5.34
C LEU A 47 1.07 0.41 4.66
N LEU A 48 1.92 0.01 3.72
CA LEU A 48 1.73 -1.19 2.91
C LEU A 48 1.72 -2.47 3.74
N TYR A 49 2.49 -2.54 4.82
CA TYR A 49 2.47 -3.71 5.70
C TYR A 49 1.12 -3.91 6.43
N ARG A 50 0.27 -2.88 6.53
CA ARG A 50 -1.08 -2.94 7.13
C ARG A 50 -2.17 -3.27 6.13
N VAL A 51 -1.83 -3.36 4.84
CA VAL A 51 -2.79 -3.70 3.80
C VAL A 51 -3.21 -5.15 3.98
N ARG A 52 -4.52 -5.34 4.13
CA ARG A 52 -5.17 -6.64 4.28
C ARG A 52 -5.61 -7.18 2.93
N ASP A 53 -6.27 -6.35 2.15
CA ASP A 53 -6.87 -6.77 0.88
C ASP A 53 -6.92 -5.62 -0.13
N ILE A 54 -6.99 -5.97 -1.41
CA ILE A 54 -7.03 -5.04 -2.55
C ILE A 54 -8.12 -5.50 -3.53
N ASP A 55 -9.22 -4.74 -3.58
CA ASP A 55 -10.33 -4.96 -4.52
C ASP A 55 -10.19 -4.06 -5.76
N THR A 56 -10.76 -4.51 -6.88
CA THR A 56 -10.84 -3.70 -8.10
C THR A 56 -12.22 -3.73 -8.71
N ARG A 57 -12.76 -2.57 -9.05
CA ARG A 57 -14.09 -2.41 -9.66
C ARG A 57 -14.01 -1.60 -10.94
N ARG A 58 -14.77 -2.02 -11.95
CA ARG A 58 -14.80 -1.38 -13.27
C ARG A 58 -16.22 -1.39 -13.84
N ASN A 59 -16.79 -0.21 -14.02
CA ASN A 59 -18.08 -0.05 -14.68
C ASN A 59 -17.91 -0.01 -16.21
N LEU A 60 -19.00 -0.13 -16.98
CA LEU A 60 -18.97 -0.16 -18.45
C LEU A 60 -18.17 0.99 -19.08
N TRP A 61 -18.40 2.22 -18.63
CA TRP A 61 -17.65 3.40 -19.09
C TRP A 61 -16.16 3.34 -18.73
N GLN A 62 -15.84 2.88 -17.53
CA GLN A 62 -14.45 2.75 -17.10
C GLN A 62 -13.70 1.73 -17.96
N ARG A 63 -14.35 0.62 -18.31
CA ARG A 63 -13.82 -0.38 -19.26
C ARG A 63 -13.57 0.22 -20.64
N LEU A 64 -14.50 1.03 -21.15
CA LEU A 64 -14.35 1.70 -22.45
C LEU A 64 -13.14 2.66 -22.49
N PHE A 65 -12.89 3.37 -21.39
CA PHE A 65 -11.77 4.31 -21.28
C PHE A 65 -10.47 3.70 -20.72
N GLY A 66 -10.41 2.38 -20.50
CA GLY A 66 -9.22 1.70 -19.95
C GLY A 66 -8.86 2.13 -18.51
N VAL A 67 -9.84 2.62 -17.75
CA VAL A 67 -9.67 3.04 -16.35
C VAL A 67 -10.44 2.13 -15.40
N GLY A 68 -10.20 2.27 -14.09
CA GLY A 68 -11.00 1.62 -13.07
C GLY A 68 -10.76 2.16 -11.68
N THR A 69 -11.41 1.56 -10.71
CA THR A 69 -11.26 1.91 -9.30
C THR A 69 -10.55 0.78 -8.57
N VAL A 70 -9.49 1.11 -7.84
CA VAL A 70 -8.76 0.19 -6.96
C VAL A 70 -9.06 0.59 -5.52
N THR A 71 -9.48 -0.35 -4.70
CA THR A 71 -9.82 -0.14 -3.28
C THR A 71 -8.87 -0.93 -2.41
N VAL A 72 -8.11 -0.22 -1.59
CA VAL A 72 -7.13 -0.79 -0.67
C VAL A 72 -7.72 -0.80 0.73
N LEU A 73 -7.83 -1.98 1.33
CA LEU A 73 -8.35 -2.19 2.68
C LEU A 73 -7.17 -2.36 3.65
N SER A 74 -7.15 -1.53 4.69
CA SER A 74 -6.14 -1.54 5.74
C SER A 74 -6.73 -1.99 7.07
N SER A 75 -5.88 -2.49 7.97
CA SER A 75 -6.23 -2.72 9.37
C SER A 75 -6.10 -1.47 10.25
N ASP A 76 -5.73 -0.33 9.67
CA ASP A 76 -5.56 0.91 10.42
C ASP A 76 -6.90 1.47 10.94
N ARG A 77 -6.86 2.12 12.12
CA ARG A 77 -8.06 2.70 12.76
C ARG A 77 -8.43 4.07 12.19
N THR A 78 -7.44 4.83 11.73
CA THR A 78 -7.64 6.21 11.23
C THR A 78 -8.08 6.23 9.78
N THR A 79 -7.49 5.36 8.94
CA THR A 79 -7.76 5.29 7.51
C THR A 79 -7.95 3.82 7.10
N PRO A 80 -9.12 3.23 7.35
CA PRO A 80 -9.35 1.81 7.11
C PRO A 80 -9.45 1.45 5.62
N THR A 81 -9.72 2.43 4.75
CA THR A 81 -9.94 2.18 3.33
C THR A 81 -9.47 3.36 2.50
N LEU A 82 -8.68 3.10 1.46
CA LEU A 82 -8.21 4.09 0.50
C LEU A 82 -8.65 3.71 -0.91
N VAL A 83 -9.31 4.64 -1.60
CA VAL A 83 -9.96 4.37 -2.88
C VAL A 83 -9.32 5.19 -3.98
N LEU A 84 -8.63 4.52 -4.90
CA LEU A 84 -8.01 5.10 -6.07
C LEU A 84 -9.02 5.03 -7.21
N LYS A 85 -9.64 6.17 -7.55
CA LYS A 85 -10.72 6.27 -8.53
C LYS A 85 -10.18 6.60 -9.92
N ASN A 86 -10.72 5.95 -10.94
CA ASN A 86 -10.41 6.18 -12.35
C ASN A 86 -8.89 6.19 -12.65
N VAL A 87 -8.20 5.21 -12.08
CA VAL A 87 -6.79 4.93 -12.32
C VAL A 87 -6.65 4.23 -13.67
N LYS A 88 -5.59 4.55 -14.41
CA LYS A 88 -5.30 3.88 -15.69
C LYS A 88 -4.80 2.47 -15.43
N ASP A 89 -5.23 1.51 -16.24
CA ASP A 89 -4.81 0.10 -16.14
C ASP A 89 -4.94 -0.46 -14.71
N PRO A 90 -6.16 -0.45 -14.14
CA PRO A 90 -6.40 -0.82 -12.74
C PRO A 90 -5.95 -2.24 -12.37
N LEU A 91 -5.82 -3.16 -13.34
CA LEU A 91 -5.28 -4.50 -13.07
C LEU A 91 -3.78 -4.43 -12.78
N PHE A 92 -3.04 -3.71 -13.62
CA PHE A 92 -1.61 -3.50 -13.42
C PHE A 92 -1.33 -2.82 -12.09
N VAL A 93 -2.11 -1.80 -11.75
CA VAL A 93 -1.94 -1.08 -10.48
C VAL A 93 -2.27 -1.98 -9.29
N LYS A 94 -3.27 -2.84 -9.38
CA LYS A 94 -3.56 -3.85 -8.35
C LYS A 94 -2.35 -4.77 -8.14
N GLU A 95 -1.83 -5.37 -9.20
CA GLU A 95 -0.68 -6.29 -9.13
C GLU A 95 0.57 -5.59 -8.59
N LEU A 96 0.80 -4.33 -9.00
CA LEU A 96 1.90 -3.51 -8.50
C LEU A 96 1.80 -3.29 -6.98
N ILE A 97 0.63 -2.88 -6.49
CA ILE A 97 0.41 -2.67 -5.05
C ILE A 97 0.53 -4.02 -4.31
N HIS A 98 -0.01 -5.11 -4.87
CA HIS A 98 0.06 -6.44 -4.26
C HIS A 98 1.51 -6.87 -4.06
N LYS A 99 2.32 -6.81 -5.12
CA LYS A 99 3.74 -7.15 -5.07
C LYS A 99 4.47 -6.32 -4.00
N GLN A 100 4.25 -5.01 -3.96
CA GLN A 100 4.91 -4.16 -2.96
C GLN A 100 4.48 -4.48 -1.52
N VAL A 101 3.20 -4.82 -1.31
CA VAL A 101 2.68 -5.25 -0.01
C VAL A 101 3.36 -6.55 0.44
N GLU A 102 3.52 -7.52 -0.45
CA GLU A 102 4.21 -8.79 -0.17
C GLU A 102 5.68 -8.57 0.18
N GLU A 103 6.39 -7.77 -0.60
CA GLU A 103 7.79 -7.41 -0.32
C GLU A 103 7.94 -6.74 1.04
N MET A 104 7.05 -5.81 1.39
CA MET A 104 7.08 -5.14 2.70
C MET A 104 6.75 -6.07 3.86
N LYS A 105 5.80 -7.01 3.68
CA LYS A 105 5.51 -8.03 4.69
C LYS A 105 6.70 -8.97 4.88
N LEU A 106 7.38 -9.36 3.80
CA LEU A 106 8.57 -10.19 3.85
C LEU A 106 9.73 -9.48 4.53
N LYS A 107 10.07 -8.24 4.14
CA LYS A 107 11.10 -7.41 4.78
C LYS A 107 10.87 -7.30 6.30
N ARG A 108 9.61 -7.13 6.71
CA ARG A 108 9.25 -7.06 8.13
C ARG A 108 9.40 -8.42 8.84
N ARG A 109 9.02 -9.52 8.19
CA ARG A 109 9.20 -10.88 8.74
C ARG A 109 10.67 -11.23 8.91
N VAL A 110 11.52 -10.92 7.93
CA VAL A 110 12.98 -11.14 8.01
C VAL A 110 13.56 -10.40 9.20
N ARG A 111 13.21 -9.12 9.37
CA ARG A 111 13.66 -8.32 10.54
C ARG A 111 13.29 -8.95 11.88
N TYR A 112 12.10 -9.56 12.00
CA TYR A 112 11.72 -10.26 13.24
C TYR A 112 12.39 -11.63 13.37
N GLY A 113 12.61 -12.33 12.26
CA GLY A 113 13.29 -13.64 12.26
C GLY A 113 14.75 -13.54 12.73
N GLU A 114 15.47 -12.50 12.32
CA GLU A 114 16.86 -12.26 12.76
C GLU A 114 16.97 -11.94 14.27
N ILE A 115 15.94 -11.33 14.85
CA ILE A 115 15.88 -11.06 16.29
C ILE A 115 15.57 -12.34 17.07
N ALA A 116 14.65 -13.18 16.56
CA ALA A 116 14.28 -14.43 17.21
C ALA A 116 15.43 -15.45 17.25
N THR A 117 16.36 -15.42 16.30
CA THR A 117 17.53 -16.32 16.29
C THR A 117 18.64 -15.93 17.28
N THR A 118 18.50 -14.80 17.99
CA THR A 118 19.52 -14.30 18.92
C THR A 118 19.12 -14.43 20.40
N GLY A 119 17.99 -15.08 20.71
CA GLY A 119 17.40 -15.09 22.06
C GLY A 119 16.89 -16.43 22.56
N ASP A 120 17.39 -17.57 22.07
CA ASP A 120 16.93 -18.91 22.51
C ASP A 120 18.09 -19.90 22.75
N ASN A 121 19.21 -19.39 23.29
CA ASN A 121 20.25 -20.21 23.92
C ASN A 121 20.42 -19.72 25.37
N ASP A 122 19.40 -19.92 26.20
CA ASP A 122 19.61 -19.94 27.65
C ASP A 122 19.46 -21.39 28.11
N ASP A 123 20.56 -21.85 28.69
CA ASP A 123 20.84 -23.17 29.24
C ASP A 123 19.73 -23.67 30.19
N ASP A 124 19.20 -24.86 29.92
CA ASP A 124 18.54 -25.72 30.92
C ASP A 124 19.02 -27.17 30.71
N ASP A 125 20.34 -27.35 30.76
CA ASP A 125 20.99 -28.63 31.10
C ASP A 125 21.08 -28.70 32.63
N ASP A 126 19.97 -28.97 33.31
CA ASP A 126 19.99 -29.48 34.67
C ASP A 126 18.65 -30.20 35.00
N LEU A 127 18.78 -31.30 35.75
CA LEU A 127 17.76 -32.23 36.28
C LEU A 127 17.47 -33.45 35.36
N ASP A 128 17.72 -34.71 35.75
CA ASP A 128 17.48 -35.29 37.08
C ASP A 128 18.36 -36.53 37.30
N ASP A 129 19.08 -36.52 38.43
CA ASP A 129 19.81 -37.64 39.02
C ASP A 129 18.78 -38.52 39.78
N ARG A 130 18.42 -39.69 39.24
CA ARG A 130 17.72 -40.74 40.01
C ARG A 130 17.88 -42.16 39.46
#